data_AF-A0A419EC39-F1
#
_entry.id   AF-A0A419EC39-F1
#
_cell.length_a   1.000
_cell.length_b   1.000
_cell.length_c   1.000
_cell.angle_alpha   90.00
_cell.angle_beta   90.00
_cell.angle_gamma   90.00
#
_symmetry.space_group_name_H-M   'P 1'
#
loop_
_entity.id
_entity.type
_entity.pdbx_description
1 polymer ?
#
loop_
_entity_poly.entity_id
_entity_poly.type
_entity_poly.pdbx_seq_one_letter_code
_entity_poly.pdbx_strand_id
1 'polypeptide(L)'
;MKKDEAIRHSYDFLKTNSGKVISASDLAEYAGWTLLNTRTNISKRIRQFLEDDKKQSGKYKVKANIHDTEYADYASLFKQADVLVHEYDEHHHPDVVVYELFMPLTCEDKLKRALDRLFYKDTILPKLRSLEEKKIREVFKPKEGESDNFYFERICKLAGNRFGGYSISHVTGRFRAYDLMSKKEAWNTSEEQNLDYLMDETTAVVRFIFPINATEELVEYQEDGLPLQMQMKFPGLQENVNDEMKQIQWLFRNLFMTTILNTVGQEEIWVLESGKRSQLTRFVASGK
;
A
#
# COMPACT_ATOMS: atom_id res chain seq x y z
N MET A 1 27.25 -26.59 -25.44
CA MET A 1 26.23 -25.53 -25.59
C MET A 1 26.44 -24.50 -24.49
N LYS A 2 26.38 -23.20 -24.82
CA LYS A 2 26.57 -22.15 -23.80
C LYS A 2 25.35 -22.10 -22.87
N LYS A 3 25.54 -21.70 -21.61
CA LYS A 3 24.46 -21.65 -20.61
C LYS A 3 23.27 -20.80 -21.08
N ASP A 4 23.53 -19.68 -21.74
CA ASP A 4 22.50 -18.76 -22.24
C ASP A 4 21.69 -19.33 -23.42
N GLU A 5 22.33 -20.13 -24.26
CA GLU A 5 21.72 -20.81 -25.40
C GLU A 5 20.73 -21.88 -24.92
N ALA A 6 21.09 -22.61 -23.87
CA ALA A 6 20.22 -23.59 -23.23
C ALA A 6 18.96 -22.94 -22.62
N ILE A 7 19.11 -21.77 -22.00
CA ILE A 7 18.00 -20.97 -21.44
C ILE A 7 17.10 -20.44 -22.55
N ARG A 8 17.68 -20.02 -23.68
CA ARG A 8 16.91 -19.58 -24.84
C ARG A 8 16.07 -20.71 -25.42
N HIS A 9 16.66 -21.89 -25.61
CA HIS A 9 15.95 -23.05 -26.11
C HIS A 9 14.83 -23.50 -25.16
N SER A 10 15.03 -23.46 -23.84
CA SER A 10 13.95 -23.78 -22.90
C SER A 10 12.80 -22.76 -22.95
N TYR A 11 13.08 -21.47 -23.11
CA TYR A 11 12.05 -20.45 -23.30
C TYR A 11 11.23 -20.67 -24.56
N ASP A 12 11.91 -20.85 -25.70
CA ASP A 12 11.28 -21.05 -26.99
C ASP A 12 10.43 -22.34 -26.98
N PHE A 13 10.93 -23.41 -26.36
CA PHE A 13 10.18 -24.66 -26.17
C PHE A 13 8.86 -24.44 -25.42
N LEU A 14 8.89 -23.71 -24.31
CA LEU A 14 7.68 -23.46 -23.52
C LEU A 14 6.70 -22.57 -24.29
N LYS A 15 7.16 -21.54 -25.00
CA LYS A 15 6.28 -20.72 -25.85
C LYS A 15 5.61 -21.54 -26.96
N THR A 16 6.35 -22.42 -27.64
CA THR A 16 5.81 -23.26 -28.71
C THR A 16 4.86 -24.36 -28.19
N ASN A 17 5.03 -24.77 -26.93
CA ASN A 17 4.23 -25.81 -26.29
C ASN A 17 3.19 -25.29 -25.29
N SER A 18 2.92 -23.99 -25.30
CA SER A 18 1.86 -23.38 -24.50
C SER A 18 0.51 -24.12 -24.66
N GLY A 19 -0.12 -24.45 -23.52
CA GLY A 19 -1.36 -25.22 -23.46
C GLY A 19 -1.20 -26.75 -23.65
N LYS A 20 -0.03 -27.23 -24.07
CA LYS A 20 0.24 -28.66 -24.30
C LYS A 20 0.86 -29.31 -23.07
N VAL A 21 0.76 -30.64 -23.03
CA VAL A 21 1.43 -31.47 -22.02
C VAL A 21 2.80 -31.89 -22.54
N ILE A 22 3.83 -31.62 -21.75
CA ILE A 22 5.23 -31.95 -22.03
C ILE A 22 5.79 -32.88 -20.95
N SER A 23 6.83 -33.65 -21.27
CA SER A 23 7.62 -34.36 -20.26
C SER A 23 8.91 -33.60 -19.93
N ALA A 24 9.48 -33.88 -18.75
CA ALA A 24 10.82 -33.38 -18.42
C ALA A 24 11.91 -33.89 -19.38
N SER A 25 11.68 -35.03 -20.05
CA SER A 25 12.61 -35.57 -21.05
C SER A 25 12.61 -34.73 -22.32
N ASP A 26 11.42 -34.37 -22.82
CA ASP A 26 11.28 -33.56 -24.05
C ASP A 26 11.93 -32.19 -23.87
N LEU A 27 11.71 -31.57 -22.70
CA LEU A 27 12.35 -30.30 -22.37
C LEU A 27 13.87 -30.45 -22.20
N ALA A 28 14.35 -31.54 -21.62
CA ALA A 28 15.78 -31.80 -21.46
C ALA A 28 16.48 -31.93 -22.82
N GLU A 29 15.88 -32.70 -23.73
CA GLU A 29 16.38 -32.91 -25.09
C GLU A 29 16.42 -31.59 -25.87
N TYR A 30 15.30 -30.85 -25.89
CA TYR A 30 15.22 -29.60 -26.64
C TYR A 30 16.11 -28.49 -26.06
N ALA A 31 16.11 -28.33 -24.75
CA ALA A 31 16.90 -27.30 -24.08
C ALA A 31 18.39 -27.67 -23.97
N GLY A 32 18.78 -28.90 -24.34
CA GLY A 32 20.15 -29.43 -24.19
C GLY A 32 20.62 -29.55 -22.73
N TRP A 33 19.68 -29.80 -21.81
CA TRP A 33 19.96 -30.05 -20.40
C TRP A 33 20.04 -31.55 -20.09
N THR A 34 20.75 -31.92 -19.03
CA THR A 34 20.59 -33.27 -18.47
C THR A 34 19.22 -33.38 -17.80
N LEU A 35 18.63 -34.58 -17.77
CA LEU A 35 17.34 -34.80 -17.11
C LEU A 35 17.32 -34.33 -15.64
N LEU A 36 18.44 -34.50 -14.93
CA LEU A 36 18.62 -34.03 -13.55
C LEU A 36 18.59 -32.49 -13.46
N ASN A 37 19.30 -31.80 -14.36
CA ASN A 37 19.30 -30.34 -14.44
C ASN A 37 17.91 -29.82 -14.82
N THR A 38 17.22 -30.48 -15.74
CA THR A 38 15.85 -30.12 -16.14
C THR A 38 14.89 -30.20 -14.98
N ARG A 39 14.90 -31.30 -14.21
CA ARG A 39 14.07 -31.43 -13.00
C ARG A 39 14.36 -30.34 -11.96
N THR A 40 15.64 -29.98 -11.81
CA THR A 40 16.06 -28.90 -10.92
C THR A 40 15.56 -27.54 -11.42
N ASN A 41 15.66 -27.25 -12.71
CA ASN A 41 15.17 -26.00 -13.29
C ASN A 41 13.64 -25.92 -13.23
N ILE A 42 12.93 -27.01 -13.50
CA ILE A 42 11.48 -27.11 -13.37
C ILE A 42 11.05 -26.77 -11.95
N SER A 43 11.63 -27.43 -10.95
CA SER A 43 11.26 -27.21 -9.55
C SER A 43 11.65 -25.83 -9.01
N LYS A 44 12.81 -25.29 -9.42
CA LYS A 44 13.38 -24.10 -8.79
C LYS A 44 13.24 -22.80 -9.59
N ARG A 45 12.96 -22.84 -10.89
CA ARG A 45 13.11 -21.66 -11.77
C ARG A 45 11.90 -21.42 -12.64
N ILE A 46 11.39 -22.47 -13.28
CA ILE A 46 10.35 -22.33 -14.33
C ILE A 46 9.01 -22.93 -13.91
N ARG A 47 8.85 -23.28 -12.62
CA ARG A 47 7.62 -23.88 -12.09
C ARG A 47 6.39 -23.02 -12.36
N GLN A 48 6.53 -21.70 -12.31
CA GLN A 48 5.44 -20.74 -12.56
C GLN A 48 4.82 -20.84 -13.96
N PHE A 49 5.49 -21.46 -14.92
CA PHE A 49 4.99 -21.68 -16.28
C PHE A 49 4.44 -23.09 -16.51
N LEU A 50 4.41 -23.92 -15.46
CA LEU A 50 4.07 -25.34 -15.54
C LEU A 50 3.02 -25.69 -14.48
N GLU A 51 2.16 -26.62 -14.82
CA GLU A 51 1.19 -27.24 -13.92
C GLU A 51 1.37 -28.76 -13.97
N ASP A 52 1.29 -29.46 -12.84
CA ASP A 52 1.36 -30.92 -12.87
C ASP A 52 0.14 -31.52 -13.58
N ASP A 53 0.37 -32.46 -14.47
CA ASP A 53 -0.73 -33.22 -15.06
C ASP A 53 -1.30 -34.19 -14.02
N LYS A 54 -2.47 -33.86 -13.46
CA LYS A 54 -3.20 -34.69 -12.48
C LYS A 54 -3.45 -36.12 -12.98
N LYS A 55 -3.37 -36.38 -14.29
CA LYS A 55 -3.60 -37.71 -14.90
C LYS A 55 -2.32 -38.52 -15.10
N GLN A 56 -1.14 -37.89 -15.18
CA GLN A 56 0.10 -38.57 -15.54
C GLN A 56 1.30 -38.00 -14.75
N SER A 57 1.77 -38.76 -13.76
CA SER A 57 2.95 -38.38 -12.97
C SER A 57 4.18 -38.16 -13.86
N GLY A 58 4.88 -37.03 -13.65
CA GLY A 58 6.09 -36.68 -14.40
C GLY A 58 5.83 -35.94 -15.72
N LYS A 59 4.59 -35.57 -16.01
CA LYS A 59 4.22 -34.67 -17.11
C LYS A 59 3.67 -33.34 -16.60
N TYR A 60 3.89 -32.30 -17.39
CA TYR A 60 3.54 -30.93 -17.04
C TYR A 60 2.75 -30.29 -18.17
N LYS A 61 1.64 -29.62 -17.84
CA LYS A 61 0.95 -28.74 -18.78
C LYS A 61 1.63 -27.37 -18.77
N VAL A 62 1.97 -26.86 -19.95
CA VAL A 62 2.55 -25.51 -20.07
C VAL A 62 1.44 -24.47 -19.97
N LYS A 63 1.57 -23.53 -19.04
CA LYS A 63 0.62 -22.45 -18.80
C LYS A 63 0.73 -21.37 -19.90
N ALA A 64 -0.38 -20.68 -20.18
CA ALA A 64 -0.43 -19.66 -21.23
C ALA A 64 0.37 -18.38 -20.90
N ASN A 65 0.59 -18.10 -19.60
CA ASN A 65 1.32 -16.93 -19.10
C ASN A 65 2.78 -16.83 -19.60
N ILE A 66 3.33 -17.88 -20.21
CA ILE A 66 4.63 -17.82 -20.89
C ILE A 66 4.61 -16.87 -22.09
N HIS A 67 3.47 -16.63 -22.73
CA HIS A 67 3.36 -15.68 -23.84
C HIS A 67 3.59 -14.23 -23.41
N ASP A 68 3.09 -13.89 -22.23
CA ASP A 68 3.18 -12.56 -21.62
C ASP A 68 4.55 -12.30 -20.98
N THR A 69 5.40 -13.33 -20.89
CA THR A 69 6.74 -13.22 -20.33
C THR A 69 7.76 -12.92 -21.43
N GLU A 70 8.50 -11.82 -21.31
CA GLU A 70 9.61 -11.53 -22.22
C GLU A 70 10.81 -12.44 -21.94
N TYR A 71 11.66 -12.66 -22.96
CA TYR A 71 12.85 -13.50 -22.79
C TYR A 71 13.79 -12.97 -21.71
N ALA A 72 13.91 -11.64 -21.57
CA ALA A 72 14.77 -11.03 -20.57
C ALA A 72 14.33 -11.41 -19.13
N ASP A 73 13.03 -11.37 -18.87
CA ASP A 73 12.44 -11.75 -17.59
C ASP A 73 12.58 -13.25 -17.34
N TYR A 74 12.32 -14.07 -18.36
CA TYR A 74 12.54 -15.51 -18.27
C TYR A 74 14.00 -15.87 -17.97
N ALA A 75 14.94 -15.25 -18.67
CA ALA A 75 16.37 -15.48 -18.48
C ALA A 75 16.84 -15.01 -17.09
N SER A 76 16.16 -14.03 -16.48
CA SER A 76 16.45 -13.57 -15.12
C SER A 76 16.29 -14.69 -14.07
N LEU A 77 15.35 -15.63 -14.28
CA LEU A 77 15.12 -16.80 -13.40
C LEU A 77 16.32 -17.74 -13.29
N PHE A 78 17.28 -17.63 -14.22
CA PHE A 78 18.48 -18.47 -14.28
C PHE A 78 19.74 -17.74 -13.82
N LYS A 79 19.63 -16.44 -13.54
CA LYS A 79 20.66 -15.67 -12.86
C LYS A 79 20.60 -16.04 -11.38
N GLN A 80 21.77 -16.19 -10.77
CA GLN A 80 21.89 -16.53 -9.36
C GLN A 80 21.65 -15.24 -8.54
N ALA A 81 20.39 -14.80 -8.54
CA ALA A 81 19.84 -13.77 -7.68
C ALA A 81 18.36 -14.15 -7.53
N ASP A 82 17.90 -14.29 -6.29
CA ASP A 82 16.54 -14.71 -5.94
C ASP A 82 15.49 -13.97 -6.78
N VAL A 83 14.95 -14.62 -7.82
CA VAL A 83 13.71 -14.14 -8.42
C VAL A 83 12.61 -14.55 -7.46
N LEU A 84 12.35 -13.66 -6.51
CA LEU A 84 11.14 -13.66 -5.72
C LEU A 84 9.98 -13.42 -6.69
N VAL A 85 9.40 -14.50 -7.21
CA VAL A 85 7.98 -14.45 -7.57
C VAL A 85 7.27 -14.12 -6.26
N HIS A 86 6.92 -12.86 -6.08
CA HIS A 86 6.14 -12.44 -4.93
C HIS A 86 4.74 -12.96 -5.16
N GLU A 87 4.37 -14.02 -4.45
CA GLU A 87 2.97 -14.30 -4.18
C GLU A 87 2.43 -13.11 -3.38
N TYR A 88 1.19 -12.70 -3.62
CA TYR A 88 0.55 -11.62 -2.88
C TYR A 88 -0.76 -12.11 -2.31
N ASP A 89 -0.98 -11.85 -1.02
CA ASP A 89 -2.27 -12.02 -0.37
C ASP A 89 -3.12 -10.78 -0.66
N GLU A 90 -4.34 -10.98 -1.13
CA GLU A 90 -5.32 -9.91 -1.32
C GLU A 90 -6.14 -9.73 -0.04
N HIS A 91 -6.07 -8.52 0.52
CA HIS A 91 -6.82 -8.09 1.70
C HIS A 91 -7.83 -7.03 1.28
N HIS A 92 -9.10 -7.26 1.64
CA HIS A 92 -10.19 -6.35 1.36
C HIS A 92 -10.64 -5.66 2.64
N HIS A 93 -10.75 -4.34 2.60
CA HIS A 93 -11.27 -3.52 3.69
C HIS A 93 -12.45 -2.71 3.14
N PRO A 94 -13.71 -3.09 3.43
CA PRO A 94 -14.90 -2.40 2.95
C PRO A 94 -15.11 -1.04 3.63
N ASP A 95 -14.43 -0.79 4.75
CA ASP A 95 -14.46 0.49 5.44
C ASP A 95 -13.04 1.04 5.65
N VAL A 96 -12.87 2.32 5.35
CA VAL A 96 -11.63 3.06 5.60
C VAL A 96 -11.92 4.45 6.16
N VAL A 97 -10.94 5.07 6.82
CA VAL A 97 -10.96 6.50 7.14
C VAL A 97 -9.92 7.19 6.28
N VAL A 98 -10.36 8.17 5.50
CA VAL A 98 -9.48 8.96 4.63
C VAL A 98 -9.38 10.38 5.18
N TYR A 99 -8.15 10.87 5.32
CA TYR A 99 -7.88 12.27 5.60
C TYR A 99 -7.12 12.90 4.44
N GLU A 100 -7.55 14.08 4.02
CA GLU A 100 -6.84 14.89 3.03
C GLU A 100 -6.56 16.26 3.62
N LEU A 101 -5.28 16.67 3.63
CA LEU A 101 -4.88 18.01 4.01
C LEU A 101 -4.51 18.82 2.79
N PHE A 102 -5.03 20.04 2.70
CA PHE A 102 -4.72 20.98 1.64
C PHE A 102 -3.84 22.08 2.23
N MET A 103 -2.66 22.27 1.63
CA MET A 103 -1.68 23.22 2.14
C MET A 103 -0.75 23.79 1.07
N PRO A 104 -0.18 24.99 1.27
CA PRO A 104 0.75 25.60 0.32
C PRO A 104 2.03 24.76 0.08
N LEU A 105 2.52 24.76 -1.17
CA LEU A 105 3.73 24.03 -1.57
C LEU A 105 4.99 24.46 -0.79
N THR A 106 5.05 25.72 -0.35
CA THR A 106 6.19 26.28 0.41
C THR A 106 6.50 25.53 1.71
N CYS A 107 5.55 24.74 2.20
CA CYS A 107 5.70 23.96 3.43
C CYS A 107 5.92 22.47 3.20
N GLU A 108 5.97 21.99 1.95
CA GLU A 108 6.06 20.56 1.64
C GLU A 108 7.26 19.88 2.30
N ASP A 109 8.46 20.47 2.22
CA ASP A 109 9.67 19.88 2.82
C ASP A 109 9.67 19.89 4.35
N LYS A 110 9.04 20.89 4.96
CA LYS A 110 8.87 20.94 6.42
C LYS A 110 7.84 19.88 6.85
N LEU A 111 6.76 19.75 6.09
CA LEU A 111 5.72 18.77 6.32
C LEU A 111 6.27 17.34 6.19
N LYS A 112 6.94 16.99 5.08
CA LYS A 112 7.51 15.65 4.87
C LYS A 112 8.38 15.25 6.05
N ARG A 113 9.33 16.10 6.44
CA ARG A 113 10.19 15.84 7.61
C ARG A 113 9.42 15.66 8.91
N ALA A 114 8.34 16.40 9.11
CA ALA A 114 7.50 16.28 10.30
C ALA A 114 6.67 15.00 10.30
N LEU A 115 6.13 14.61 9.13
CA LEU A 115 5.37 13.38 8.95
C LEU A 115 6.27 12.15 9.05
N ASP A 116 7.44 12.15 8.42
CA ASP A 116 8.41 11.05 8.45
C ASP A 116 8.82 10.73 9.88
N ARG A 117 9.00 11.76 10.72
CA ARG A 117 9.32 11.58 12.15
C ARG A 117 8.22 10.79 12.89
N LEU A 118 6.97 10.93 12.49
CA LEU A 118 5.84 10.21 13.12
C LEU A 118 5.80 8.72 12.76
N PHE A 119 6.67 8.22 11.88
CA PHE A 119 6.81 6.79 11.63
C PHE A 119 7.76 6.09 12.61
N TYR A 120 8.44 6.84 13.48
CA TYR A 120 9.36 6.28 14.45
C TYR A 120 8.74 6.17 15.84
N LYS A 121 8.88 4.98 16.44
CA LYS A 121 8.47 4.68 17.82
C LYS A 121 9.02 5.72 18.80
N ASP A 122 10.28 6.10 18.65
CA ASP A 122 10.97 7.04 19.53
C ASP A 122 10.42 8.47 19.43
N THR A 123 9.59 8.76 18.42
CA THR A 123 8.84 10.01 18.33
C THR A 123 7.42 9.85 18.87
N ILE A 124 6.73 8.75 18.52
CA ILE A 124 5.34 8.52 18.92
C ILE A 124 5.22 8.31 20.44
N LEU A 125 6.06 7.44 21.02
CA LEU A 125 5.90 7.02 22.41
C LEU A 125 6.07 8.17 23.42
N PRO A 126 7.09 9.05 23.31
CA PRO A 126 7.18 10.23 24.17
C PRO A 126 6.00 11.18 23.99
N LYS A 127 5.52 11.38 22.74
CA LYS A 127 4.33 12.19 22.48
C LYS A 127 3.10 11.63 23.17
N LEU A 128 2.84 10.33 23.07
CA LEU A 128 1.73 9.68 23.76
C LEU A 128 1.79 9.90 25.27
N ARG A 129 2.97 9.80 25.88
CA ARG A 129 3.17 10.04 27.32
C ARG A 129 3.02 11.50 27.73
N SER A 130 3.21 12.44 26.81
CA SER A 130 3.01 13.87 27.06
C SER A 130 1.54 14.31 27.01
N LEU A 131 0.65 13.48 26.45
CA LEU A 131 -0.77 13.76 26.36
C LEU A 131 -1.48 13.51 27.70
N GLU A 132 -2.63 14.14 27.88
CA GLU A 132 -3.43 14.02 29.10
C GLU A 132 -3.98 12.59 29.25
N GLU A 133 -3.43 11.85 30.22
CA GLU A 133 -3.70 10.43 30.44
C GLU A 133 -5.20 10.07 30.51
N LYS A 134 -5.99 10.93 31.16
CA LYS A 134 -7.44 10.74 31.29
C LYS A 134 -8.13 10.62 29.92
N LYS A 135 -7.79 11.51 28.98
CA LYS A 135 -8.35 11.51 27.61
C LYS A 135 -7.92 10.27 26.83
N ILE A 136 -6.72 9.77 27.07
CA ILE A 136 -6.22 8.55 26.43
C ILE A 136 -7.02 7.35 26.93
N ARG A 137 -7.25 7.24 28.24
CA ARG A 137 -7.98 6.12 28.86
C ARG A 137 -9.46 6.07 28.50
N GLU A 138 -10.08 7.19 28.16
CA GLU A 138 -11.45 7.25 27.64
C GLU A 138 -11.60 6.56 26.27
N VAL A 139 -10.56 6.64 25.43
CA VAL A 139 -10.57 6.07 24.06
C VAL A 139 -9.91 4.68 24.03
N PHE A 140 -8.84 4.50 24.79
CA PHE A 140 -8.08 3.26 24.89
C PHE A 140 -8.24 2.69 26.28
N LYS A 141 -9.20 1.79 26.47
CA LYS A 141 -9.41 1.14 27.76
C LYS A 141 -8.18 0.32 28.15
N PRO A 142 -7.69 0.41 29.39
CA PRO A 142 -6.64 -0.47 29.89
C PRO A 142 -7.12 -1.91 29.95
N LYS A 143 -6.22 -2.87 29.77
CA LYS A 143 -6.50 -4.28 30.03
C LYS A 143 -6.30 -4.60 31.51
N GLU A 144 -6.96 -5.65 31.99
CA GLU A 144 -6.79 -6.10 33.37
C GLU A 144 -5.33 -6.48 33.65
N GLY A 145 -4.77 -5.93 34.73
CA GLY A 145 -3.36 -6.13 35.09
C GLY A 145 -2.33 -5.44 34.19
N GLU A 146 -2.75 -4.59 33.25
CA GLU A 146 -1.84 -3.89 32.33
C GLU A 146 -1.09 -2.77 33.06
N SER A 147 0.23 -2.88 33.15
CA SER A 147 1.07 -1.78 33.64
C SER A 147 1.05 -0.59 32.68
N ASP A 148 1.30 0.62 33.19
CA ASP A 148 1.32 1.84 32.35
C ASP A 148 2.32 1.76 31.19
N ASN A 149 3.48 1.13 31.38
CA ASN A 149 4.45 0.97 30.29
C ASN A 149 3.90 0.09 29.17
N PHE A 150 3.28 -1.05 29.51
CA PHE A 150 2.64 -1.91 28.52
C PHE A 150 1.44 -1.24 27.86
N TYR A 151 0.69 -0.43 28.61
CA TYR A 151 -0.44 0.35 28.09
C TYR A 151 -0.01 1.31 26.97
N PHE A 152 1.00 2.15 27.21
CA PHE A 152 1.49 3.09 26.20
C PHE A 152 2.18 2.40 25.01
N GLU A 153 2.93 1.33 25.27
CA GLU A 153 3.54 0.51 24.22
C GLU A 153 2.50 -0.13 23.29
N ARG A 154 1.39 -0.62 23.85
CA ARG A 154 0.27 -1.17 23.08
C ARG A 154 -0.36 -0.11 22.18
N ILE A 155 -0.59 1.10 22.69
CA ILE A 155 -1.15 2.20 21.89
C ILE A 155 -0.16 2.64 20.81
N CYS A 156 1.13 2.71 21.13
CA CYS A 156 2.18 3.02 20.14
C CYS A 156 2.23 1.96 19.03
N LYS A 157 2.12 0.67 19.37
CA LYS A 157 2.04 -0.42 18.39
C LYS A 157 0.77 -0.31 17.55
N LEU A 158 -0.36 0.04 18.17
CA LEU A 158 -1.60 0.28 17.43
C LEU A 158 -1.40 1.41 16.42
N ALA A 159 -0.81 2.53 16.81
CA ALA A 159 -0.48 3.61 15.88
C ALA A 159 0.40 3.09 14.72
N GLY A 160 1.51 2.40 15.00
CA GLY A 160 2.38 1.85 13.96
C GLY A 160 1.69 0.90 12.99
N ASN A 161 0.71 0.12 13.47
CA ASN A 161 -0.08 -0.77 12.62
C ASN A 161 -1.11 -0.04 11.74
N ARG A 162 -1.51 1.19 12.10
CA ARG A 162 -2.51 1.97 11.36
C ARG A 162 -1.90 2.98 10.41
N PHE A 163 -0.83 3.64 10.84
CA PHE A 163 -0.16 4.68 10.07
C PHE A 163 0.95 4.05 9.20
N GLY A 164 0.55 3.49 8.05
CA GLY A 164 1.46 2.81 7.12
C GLY A 164 2.09 3.71 6.06
N GLY A 165 1.50 4.88 5.80
CA GLY A 165 2.02 5.82 4.80
C GLY A 165 1.11 7.01 4.58
N TYR A 166 1.60 7.95 3.77
CA TYR A 166 0.85 9.07 3.24
C TYR A 166 1.26 9.29 1.78
N SER A 167 0.37 9.87 0.98
CA SER A 167 0.71 10.33 -0.37
C SER A 167 0.56 11.84 -0.46
N ILE A 168 1.34 12.45 -1.36
CA ILE A 168 1.25 13.87 -1.69
C ILE A 168 0.98 13.99 -3.17
N SER A 169 -0.09 14.71 -3.54
CA SER A 169 -0.34 15.15 -4.90
C SER A 169 -0.39 16.67 -4.95
N HIS A 170 -0.16 17.25 -6.14
CA HIS A 170 -0.19 18.69 -6.32
C HIS A 170 -1.39 19.10 -7.15
N VAL A 171 -2.09 20.15 -6.73
CA VAL A 171 -3.21 20.73 -7.45
C VAL A 171 -2.91 22.21 -7.67
N THR A 172 -3.01 22.64 -8.92
CA THR A 172 -2.94 24.06 -9.27
C THR A 172 -4.33 24.67 -9.15
N GLY A 173 -4.46 25.67 -8.29
CA GLY A 173 -5.68 26.43 -8.10
C GLY A 173 -5.44 27.92 -8.31
N ARG A 174 -6.53 28.68 -8.37
CA ARG A 174 -6.48 30.14 -8.43
C ARG A 174 -7.32 30.70 -7.29
N PHE A 175 -6.68 31.50 -6.43
CA PHE A 175 -7.26 31.92 -5.16
C PHE A 175 -7.27 33.45 -5.06
N ARG A 176 -8.18 33.97 -4.23
CA ARG A 176 -8.27 35.39 -3.94
C ARG A 176 -7.34 35.73 -2.77
N ALA A 177 -6.37 36.61 -3.00
CA ALA A 177 -5.37 36.97 -1.99
C ALA A 177 -5.87 37.96 -0.93
N TYR A 178 -6.99 38.63 -1.19
CA TYR A 178 -7.53 39.73 -0.39
C TYR A 178 -9.04 39.56 -0.16
N ASP A 179 -9.63 40.47 0.61
CA ASP A 179 -11.09 40.55 0.72
C ASP A 179 -11.75 40.85 -0.62
N LEU A 180 -13.06 40.55 -0.71
CA LEU A 180 -13.82 40.79 -1.91
C LEU A 180 -13.76 42.27 -2.30
N MET A 181 -13.19 42.56 -3.46
CA MET A 181 -13.10 43.91 -4.01
C MET A 181 -13.66 43.97 -5.43
N SER A 182 -14.03 45.19 -5.86
CA SER A 182 -14.44 45.48 -7.22
C SER A 182 -13.27 45.33 -8.19
N LYS A 183 -13.58 45.16 -9.49
CA LYS A 183 -12.55 45.08 -10.55
C LYS A 183 -11.63 46.30 -10.56
N LYS A 184 -12.15 47.49 -10.22
CA LYS A 184 -11.38 48.74 -10.17
C LYS A 184 -10.38 48.73 -9.02
N GLU A 185 -10.82 48.28 -7.84
CA GLU A 185 -9.94 48.15 -6.66
C GLU A 185 -8.84 47.10 -6.90
N ALA A 186 -9.19 45.97 -7.52
CA ALA A 186 -8.21 44.96 -7.90
C ALA A 186 -7.16 45.48 -8.89
N TRP A 187 -7.60 46.24 -9.91
CA TRP A 187 -6.70 46.86 -10.89
C TRP A 187 -5.73 47.83 -10.22
N ASN A 188 -6.25 48.74 -9.40
CA ASN A 188 -5.44 49.73 -8.69
C ASN A 188 -4.44 49.05 -7.74
N THR A 189 -4.84 47.97 -7.06
CA THR A 189 -3.96 47.21 -6.17
C THR A 189 -2.80 46.55 -6.93
N SER A 190 -3.07 46.02 -8.12
CA SER A 190 -2.05 45.44 -9.00
C SER A 190 -1.07 46.49 -9.53
N GLU A 191 -1.54 47.65 -10.00
CA GLU A 191 -0.65 48.72 -10.49
C GLU A 191 0.15 49.40 -9.38
N GLU A 192 -0.45 49.69 -8.22
CA GLU A 192 0.19 50.47 -7.17
C GLU A 192 1.12 49.63 -6.27
N GLN A 193 0.78 48.37 -6.04
CA GLN A 193 1.47 47.52 -5.07
C GLN A 193 2.17 46.31 -5.72
N ASN A 194 1.98 46.09 -7.02
CA ASN A 194 2.49 44.92 -7.74
C ASN A 194 2.01 43.60 -7.10
N LEU A 195 0.75 43.58 -6.66
CA LEU A 195 0.10 42.45 -5.99
C LEU A 195 -1.11 41.98 -6.80
N ASP A 196 -1.14 40.69 -7.14
CA ASP A 196 -2.24 40.10 -7.88
C ASP A 196 -3.43 39.78 -6.96
N TYR A 197 -4.61 40.31 -7.31
CA TYR A 197 -5.85 40.01 -6.58
C TYR A 197 -6.23 38.52 -6.68
N LEU A 198 -5.96 37.90 -7.83
CA LEU A 198 -6.12 36.47 -8.07
C LEU A 198 -4.76 35.84 -8.33
N MET A 199 -4.27 35.06 -7.38
CA MET A 199 -2.98 34.38 -7.47
C MET A 199 -3.17 32.93 -7.89
N ASP A 200 -2.33 32.46 -8.81
CA ASP A 200 -2.18 31.03 -9.06
C ASP A 200 -1.34 30.42 -7.93
N GLU A 201 -1.88 29.42 -7.24
CA GLU A 201 -1.18 28.74 -6.16
C GLU A 201 -1.16 27.24 -6.43
N THR A 202 -0.01 26.62 -6.18
CA THR A 202 0.10 25.16 -6.12
C THR A 202 -0.13 24.71 -4.69
N THR A 203 -1.21 23.98 -4.48
CA THR A 203 -1.56 23.38 -3.19
C THR A 203 -1.14 21.92 -3.19
N ALA A 204 -0.39 21.51 -2.17
CA ALA A 204 -0.15 20.11 -1.88
C ALA A 204 -1.38 19.51 -1.18
N VAL A 205 -1.83 18.36 -1.69
CA VAL A 205 -2.88 17.53 -1.09
C VAL A 205 -2.21 16.30 -0.48
N VAL A 206 -2.21 16.24 0.85
CA VAL A 206 -1.61 15.14 1.60
C VAL A 206 -2.70 14.19 2.05
N ARG A 207 -2.68 12.97 1.51
CA ARG A 207 -3.72 11.97 1.77
C ARG A 207 -3.21 10.87 2.69
N PHE A 208 -4.01 10.54 3.69
CA PHE A 208 -3.87 9.38 4.56
C PHE A 208 -5.07 8.45 4.36
N ILE A 209 -4.83 7.14 4.28
CA ILE A 209 -5.87 6.12 4.16
C ILE A 209 -5.65 5.11 5.27
N PHE A 210 -6.62 4.99 6.16
CA PHE A 210 -6.58 4.10 7.31
C PHE A 210 -7.60 2.98 7.14
N PRO A 211 -7.19 1.73 6.87
CA PRO A 211 -8.12 0.61 6.83
C PRO A 211 -8.71 0.33 8.21
N ILE A 212 -9.99 -0.01 8.23
CA ILE A 212 -10.63 -0.58 9.40
C ILE A 212 -10.38 -2.09 9.37
N ASN A 213 -9.63 -2.60 10.35
CA ASN A 213 -9.24 -4.01 10.44
C ASN A 213 -10.39 -4.86 10.97
N ALA A 214 -11.29 -4.28 11.76
CA ALA A 214 -12.53 -4.97 12.15
C ALA A 214 -13.33 -5.46 10.94
N THR A 215 -13.12 -4.88 9.76
CA THR A 215 -13.78 -5.27 8.51
C THR A 215 -12.84 -5.93 7.49
N GLU A 216 -11.61 -6.30 7.88
CA GLU A 216 -10.68 -6.97 6.98
C GLU A 216 -11.19 -8.35 6.55
N GLU A 217 -11.24 -8.57 5.25
CA GLU A 217 -11.64 -9.83 4.61
C GLU A 217 -10.46 -10.32 3.76
N LEU A 218 -9.94 -11.52 4.07
CA LEU A 218 -8.96 -12.19 3.23
C LEU A 218 -9.68 -12.78 2.02
N VAL A 219 -9.21 -12.47 0.81
CA VAL A 219 -9.80 -13.03 -0.40
C VAL A 219 -9.21 -14.42 -0.64
N GLU A 220 -10.04 -15.45 -0.49
CA GLU A 220 -9.69 -16.82 -0.88
C GLU A 220 -9.96 -17.03 -2.37
N TYR A 221 -8.99 -17.58 -3.08
CA TYR A 221 -9.11 -17.90 -4.50
C TYR A 221 -9.41 -19.39 -4.70
N GLN A 222 -10.25 -19.69 -5.68
CA GLN A 222 -10.49 -21.04 -6.19
C GLN A 222 -9.25 -21.56 -6.93
N GLU A 223 -9.17 -22.89 -7.16
CA GLU A 223 -8.06 -23.51 -7.91
C GLU A 223 -7.90 -22.94 -9.34
N ASP A 224 -8.93 -22.32 -9.91
CA ASP A 224 -8.92 -21.70 -11.23
C ASP A 224 -8.54 -20.21 -11.22
N GLY A 225 -8.22 -19.65 -10.05
CA GLY A 225 -7.81 -18.25 -9.87
C GLY A 225 -8.96 -17.25 -9.73
N LEU A 226 -10.22 -17.69 -9.59
CA LEU A 226 -11.35 -16.81 -9.31
C LEU A 226 -11.60 -16.66 -7.80
N PRO A 227 -11.95 -15.46 -7.29
CA PRO A 227 -12.26 -15.28 -5.88
C PRO A 227 -13.53 -16.06 -5.47
N LEU A 228 -13.50 -16.74 -4.33
CA LEU A 228 -14.71 -17.31 -3.72
C LEU A 228 -15.70 -16.18 -3.40
N GLN A 229 -17.00 -16.40 -3.65
CA GLN A 229 -18.04 -15.41 -3.32
C GLN A 229 -18.01 -15.07 -1.82
N MET A 230 -17.71 -13.80 -1.52
CA MET A 230 -17.67 -13.25 -0.16
C MET A 230 -19.08 -13.27 0.46
N GLN A 231 -19.24 -13.96 1.61
CA GLN A 231 -20.47 -13.91 2.39
C GLN A 231 -20.38 -12.82 3.47
N MET A 232 -21.10 -11.72 3.26
CA MET A 232 -21.27 -10.66 4.25
C MET A 232 -22.01 -11.18 5.50
N LYS A 233 -21.35 -11.21 6.66
CA LYS A 233 -21.99 -11.48 7.96
C LYS A 233 -21.97 -10.21 8.83
N PHE A 234 -23.12 -9.61 9.11
CA PHE A 234 -23.20 -8.39 9.95
C PHE A 234 -24.41 -8.41 10.89
N PRO A 235 -24.19 -8.69 12.19
CA PRO A 235 -24.83 -7.82 13.20
C PRO A 235 -23.91 -7.38 14.36
N GLY A 236 -22.69 -7.93 14.49
CA GLY A 236 -21.75 -7.60 15.59
C GLY A 236 -20.53 -6.75 15.22
N LEU A 237 -20.31 -6.49 13.93
CA LEU A 237 -19.16 -5.70 13.46
C LEU A 237 -19.27 -4.20 13.75
N GLN A 238 -20.48 -3.64 13.81
CA GLN A 238 -20.67 -2.18 13.83
C GLN A 238 -20.12 -1.48 15.08
N GLU A 239 -20.20 -2.10 16.27
CA GLU A 239 -19.63 -1.51 17.49
C GLU A 239 -18.10 -1.49 17.44
N ASN A 240 -17.48 -2.57 16.99
CA ASN A 240 -16.03 -2.67 16.83
C ASN A 240 -15.50 -1.69 15.78
N VAL A 241 -16.21 -1.53 14.66
CA VAL A 241 -15.89 -0.53 13.63
C VAL A 241 -15.93 0.88 14.20
N ASN A 242 -16.97 1.24 14.95
CA ASN A 242 -17.09 2.57 15.53
C ASN A 242 -15.99 2.88 16.55
N ASP A 243 -15.65 1.92 17.41
CA ASP A 243 -14.58 2.11 18.40
C ASP A 243 -13.22 2.21 17.73
N GLU A 244 -12.97 1.43 16.69
CA GLU A 244 -11.74 1.51 15.91
C GLU A 244 -11.62 2.85 15.16
N MET A 245 -12.70 3.34 14.58
CA MET A 245 -12.73 4.68 13.96
C MET A 245 -12.38 5.76 14.98
N LYS A 246 -12.98 5.73 16.18
CA LYS A 246 -12.67 6.70 17.24
C LYS A 246 -11.18 6.66 17.62
N GLN A 247 -10.60 5.47 17.69
CA GLN A 247 -9.18 5.30 17.99
C GLN A 247 -8.29 5.90 16.88
N ILE A 248 -8.59 5.63 15.61
CA ILE A 248 -7.89 6.20 14.45
C ILE A 248 -8.00 7.74 14.47
N GLN A 249 -9.22 8.27 14.61
CA GLN A 249 -9.49 9.70 14.69
C GLN A 249 -8.70 10.37 15.82
N TRP A 250 -8.69 9.75 17.00
CA TRP A 250 -7.97 10.27 18.17
C TRP A 250 -6.46 10.29 17.93
N LEU A 251 -5.89 9.19 17.41
CA LEU A 251 -4.46 9.10 17.13
C LEU A 251 -4.05 10.11 16.05
N PHE A 252 -4.84 10.22 14.97
CA PHE A 252 -4.57 11.16 13.89
C PHE A 252 -4.58 12.62 14.40
N ARG A 253 -5.59 13.01 15.18
CA ARG A 253 -5.68 14.38 15.72
C ARG A 253 -4.55 14.70 16.71
N ASN A 254 -4.28 13.80 17.65
CA ASN A 254 -3.33 14.09 18.73
C ASN A 254 -1.87 13.89 18.32
N LEU A 255 -1.58 13.00 17.37
CA LEU A 255 -0.21 12.77 16.90
C LEU A 255 0.09 13.56 15.62
N PHE A 256 -0.71 13.35 14.57
CA PHE A 256 -0.42 13.89 13.24
C PHE A 256 -0.81 15.37 13.14
N MET A 257 -2.07 15.72 13.37
CA MET A 257 -2.54 17.11 13.24
C MET A 257 -1.78 18.06 14.16
N THR A 258 -1.58 17.69 15.42
CA THR A 258 -0.81 18.53 16.36
C THR A 258 0.62 18.77 15.87
N THR A 259 1.26 17.77 15.26
CA THR A 259 2.61 17.91 14.69
C THR A 259 2.61 18.82 13.46
N ILE A 260 1.63 18.67 12.58
CA ILE A 260 1.49 19.46 11.36
C ILE A 260 1.25 20.93 11.73
N LEU A 261 0.27 21.20 12.59
CA LEU A 261 -0.08 22.56 13.04
C LEU A 261 1.13 23.28 13.66
N ASN A 262 1.90 22.58 14.50
CA ASN A 262 3.09 23.15 15.14
C ASN A 262 4.28 23.36 14.18
N THR A 263 4.29 22.72 13.01
CA THR A 263 5.43 22.78 12.08
C THR A 263 5.18 23.75 10.92
N VAL A 264 3.98 23.75 10.37
CA VAL A 264 3.68 24.42 9.10
C VAL A 264 3.40 25.91 9.33
N GLY A 265 2.77 26.28 10.45
CA GLY A 265 2.60 27.68 10.86
C GLY A 265 1.84 28.55 9.85
N GLN A 266 0.89 27.96 9.12
CA GLN A 266 0.05 28.67 8.15
C GLN A 266 -1.18 29.25 8.81
N GLU A 267 -1.74 30.32 8.22
CA GLU A 267 -2.98 30.93 8.67
C GLU A 267 -4.17 29.98 8.53
N GLU A 268 -4.17 29.15 7.47
CA GLU A 268 -5.22 28.18 7.23
C GLU A 268 -4.66 26.84 6.72
N ILE A 269 -5.18 25.74 7.25
CA ILE A 269 -4.94 24.38 6.78
C ILE A 269 -6.30 23.67 6.75
N TRP A 270 -6.68 23.20 5.58
CA TRP A 270 -7.97 22.53 5.39
C TRP A 270 -7.76 21.02 5.56
N VAL A 271 -8.66 20.39 6.31
CA VAL A 271 -8.66 18.93 6.50
C VAL A 271 -10.02 18.38 6.13
N LEU A 272 -10.04 17.51 5.14
CA LEU A 272 -11.22 16.74 4.77
C LEU A 272 -11.14 15.34 5.38
N GLU A 273 -12.18 14.94 6.09
CA GLU A 273 -12.36 13.57 6.59
C GLU A 273 -13.47 12.88 5.79
N SER A 274 -13.22 11.68 5.26
CA SER A 274 -14.19 10.88 4.52
C SER A 274 -14.04 9.38 4.80
N GLY A 275 -14.94 8.52 4.27
CA GLY A 275 -14.68 7.07 4.20
C GLY A 275 -15.71 6.11 4.82
N LYS A 276 -16.85 6.56 5.36
CA LYS A 276 -17.87 5.64 5.95
C LYS A 276 -18.42 4.54 5.02
N ARG A 277 -18.08 4.53 3.73
CA ARG A 277 -18.38 3.50 2.70
C ARG A 277 -17.36 3.51 1.56
N SER A 278 -16.08 3.66 1.88
CA SER A 278 -14.99 3.62 0.91
C SER A 278 -14.21 2.33 1.11
N GLN A 279 -13.91 1.63 0.02
CA GLN A 279 -13.24 0.32 0.05
C GLN A 279 -11.75 0.49 -0.29
N LEU A 280 -10.89 -0.27 0.40
CA LEU A 280 -9.48 -0.44 0.06
C LEU A 280 -9.19 -1.92 -0.19
N THR A 281 -8.53 -2.21 -1.29
CA THR A 281 -7.93 -3.53 -1.55
C THR A 281 -6.42 -3.40 -1.47
N ARG A 282 -5.78 -4.24 -0.66
CA ARG A 282 -4.34 -4.23 -0.42
C ARG A 282 -3.75 -5.58 -0.83
N PHE A 283 -2.72 -5.54 -1.68
CA PHE A 283 -1.92 -6.71 -2.04
C PHE A 283 -0.65 -6.72 -1.20
N VAL A 284 -0.47 -7.75 -0.37
CA VAL A 284 0.68 -7.89 0.55
C VAL A 284 1.52 -9.07 0.10
N ALA A 285 2.83 -8.89 -0.10
CA ALA A 285 3.67 -9.99 -0.55
C ALA A 285 3.68 -11.14 0.48
N SER A 286 3.23 -12.31 0.08
CA SER A 286 3.23 -13.56 0.84
C SER A 286 4.67 -14.06 0.94
N GLY A 287 5.22 -14.11 2.16
CA GLY A 287 6.57 -14.62 2.42
C GLY A 287 7.57 -13.57 2.90
N LYS A 288 7.52 -13.28 4.20
CA LYS A 288 8.66 -12.94 5.05
C LYS A 288 8.50 -13.61 6.41
#